data_AF-A0A9X9FRA4-F1
#
_entry.id   AF-A0A9X9FRA4-F1
#
_cell.length_a   1.000
_cell.length_b   1.000
_cell.length_c   1.000
_cell.angle_alpha   90.00
_cell.angle_beta   90.00
_cell.angle_gamma   90.00
#
_symmetry.space_group_name_H-M   'P 1'
#
loop_
_entity.id
_entity.type
_entity.pdbx_description
1 polymer ?
#
loop_
_entity_poly.entity_id
_entity_poly.type
_entity_poly.pdbx_seq_one_letter_code
_entity_poly.pdbx_strand_id
1 'polypeptide(L)'
;MTTMTYKHWRDVPESTWRWKNFSPAEIACRGTGSLRINEEALDKLQALRDRLGKPLIVRSAYRSPAHNRAVGGAPRSKHMDGTAFDIAMANHDPVAFEAAARAVGFLLAEEVAIEFAEQEGAAFAHGDGINKPRGILAYDTVANASHAWGKIGFVASGKADGFVAATASANPADCLIDLYYALKSGYRNGASWLMSDATMNTVRKFKDAEGAYVWAPPSGPAQVATILGKPVHTDDNMPAVAANAFPVAFGDFGRAYLIVDRIGIRVLRDPYTAKPNVLFYTTKRVGGGVVNFEALKLLKVST
;
A
#
# COMPACT_ATOMS: atom_id res chain seq x y z
N MET A 1 15.98 0.99 0.88
CA MET A 1 16.27 2.16 1.74
C MET A 1 16.95 1.68 3.01
N THR A 2 18.15 2.16 3.29
CA THR A 2 18.88 1.77 4.51
C THR A 2 18.46 2.68 5.66
N THR A 3 17.98 2.08 6.75
CA THR A 3 17.62 2.79 7.96
C THR A 3 18.54 2.33 9.09
N MET A 4 19.28 3.25 9.69
CA MET A 4 20.15 2.96 10.84
C MET A 4 19.50 3.47 12.11
N THR A 5 19.58 2.70 13.20
CA THR A 5 19.02 3.11 14.50
C THR A 5 20.06 2.96 15.59
N TYR A 6 20.21 4.00 16.40
CA TYR A 6 21.13 4.06 17.53
C TYR A 6 20.36 4.41 18.80
N LYS A 7 20.75 3.79 19.93
CA LYS A 7 20.16 4.07 21.24
C LYS A 7 20.43 5.50 21.67
N HIS A 8 21.61 6.01 21.34
CA HIS A 8 21.99 7.40 21.56
C HIS A 8 22.84 7.93 20.39
N TRP A 9 22.75 9.22 20.09
CA TRP A 9 23.51 9.85 18.99
C TRP A 9 25.02 9.81 19.16
N ARG A 10 25.50 9.63 20.40
CA ARG A 10 26.93 9.43 20.71
C ARG A 10 27.44 8.05 20.30
N ASP A 11 26.54 7.11 20.05
CA ASP A 11 26.90 5.74 19.65
C ASP A 11 27.14 5.64 18.14
N VAL A 12 26.97 6.76 17.41
CA VAL A 12 27.20 6.81 15.96
C VAL A 12 28.70 6.82 15.69
N PRO A 13 29.26 5.81 14.99
CA PRO A 13 30.66 5.84 14.60
C PRO A 13 30.93 7.01 13.65
N GLU A 14 32.03 7.74 13.86
CA GLU A 14 32.40 8.86 12.99
C GLU A 14 32.54 8.44 11.52
N SER A 15 33.03 7.22 11.28
CA SER A 15 33.16 6.64 9.94
C SER A 15 31.82 6.42 9.22
N THR A 16 30.71 6.36 9.94
CA THR A 16 29.36 6.18 9.36
C THR A 16 28.73 7.51 8.95
N TRP A 17 29.15 8.62 9.53
CA TRP A 17 28.47 9.90 9.36
C TRP A 17 28.99 10.70 8.14
N ARG A 18 28.26 10.64 7.03
CA ARG A 18 28.67 11.29 5.76
C ARG A 18 28.12 12.71 5.54
N TRP A 19 27.17 13.18 6.34
CA TRP A 19 26.49 14.46 6.13
C TRP A 19 27.26 15.61 6.77
N LYS A 20 28.19 16.20 6.01
CA LYS A 20 29.11 17.27 6.45
C LYS A 20 28.44 18.49 7.11
N ASN A 21 27.18 18.78 6.75
CA ASN A 21 26.50 19.96 7.24
C ASN A 21 25.69 19.72 8.52
N PHE A 22 25.53 18.48 8.96
CA PHE A 22 24.73 18.14 10.14
C PHE A 22 25.55 17.30 11.09
N SER A 23 25.20 17.33 12.37
CA SER A 23 25.74 16.44 13.39
C SER A 23 24.71 15.39 13.81
N PRO A 24 25.14 14.22 14.33
CA PRO A 24 24.22 13.23 14.90
C PRO A 24 23.29 13.82 15.97
N ALA A 25 23.80 14.73 16.80
CA ALA A 25 23.05 15.38 17.86
C ALA A 25 21.91 16.27 17.33
N GLU A 26 22.09 16.94 16.19
CA GLU A 26 21.05 17.79 15.58
C GLU A 26 19.87 16.98 15.05
N ILE A 27 20.11 15.73 14.63
CA ILE A 27 19.09 14.85 14.03
C ILE A 27 18.41 13.97 15.09
N ALA A 28 19.03 13.82 16.26
CA ALA A 28 18.55 12.95 17.33
C ALA A 28 17.26 13.44 17.99
N CYS A 29 16.54 12.49 18.59
CA CYS A 29 15.36 12.77 19.39
C CYS A 29 15.73 13.58 20.62
N ARG A 30 15.26 14.84 20.70
CA ARG A 30 15.53 15.75 21.84
C ARG A 30 15.17 15.17 23.20
N GLY A 31 14.09 14.38 23.30
CA GLY A 31 13.66 13.80 24.56
C GLY A 31 14.47 12.58 25.05
N THR A 32 15.12 11.84 24.14
CA THR A 32 15.75 10.54 24.51
C THR A 32 17.19 10.38 24.05
N GLY A 33 17.69 11.28 23.20
CA GLY A 33 18.99 11.17 22.54
C GLY A 33 19.08 10.05 21.49
N SER A 34 18.07 9.19 21.37
CA SER A 34 18.02 8.15 20.34
C SER A 34 17.97 8.74 18.94
N LEU A 35 18.47 7.99 17.97
CA LEU A 35 18.61 8.44 16.60
C LEU A 35 18.15 7.35 15.65
N ARG A 36 17.32 7.73 14.68
CA ARG A 36 16.99 6.91 13.52
C ARG A 36 17.33 7.72 12.28
N ILE A 37 18.17 7.15 11.42
CA ILE A 37 18.68 7.79 10.22
C ILE A 37 18.02 7.10 9.04
N ASN A 38 17.19 7.84 8.31
CA ASN A 38 16.83 7.48 6.94
C ASN A 38 17.85 8.16 6.02
N GLU A 39 18.70 7.37 5.38
CA GLU A 39 19.82 7.90 4.60
C GLU A 39 19.36 8.82 3.47
N GLU A 40 18.33 8.40 2.73
CA GLU A 40 17.81 9.17 1.60
C GLU A 40 17.22 10.52 2.05
N ALA A 41 16.45 10.52 3.13
CA ALA A 41 15.87 11.75 3.67
C ALA A 41 16.97 12.73 4.14
N LEU A 42 18.02 12.22 4.76
CA LEU A 42 19.13 13.04 5.23
C LEU A 42 20.06 13.50 4.08
N ASP A 43 20.22 12.68 3.03
CA ASP A 43 20.88 13.07 1.77
C ASP A 43 20.13 14.24 1.10
N LYS A 44 18.79 14.19 1.05
CA LYS A 44 17.96 15.30 0.56
C LYS A 44 18.12 16.55 1.42
N LEU A 45 18.17 16.41 2.75
CA LEU A 45 18.40 17.54 3.67
C LEU A 45 19.79 18.18 3.49
N GLN A 46 20.81 17.35 3.26
CA GLN A 46 22.18 17.77 2.94
C GLN A 46 22.22 18.54 1.63
N ALA A 47 21.61 18.02 0.56
CA ALA A 47 21.49 18.70 -0.71
C ALA A 47 20.71 20.02 -0.59
N LEU A 48 19.65 20.07 0.23
CA LEU A 48 18.89 21.30 0.49
C LEU A 48 19.78 22.38 1.10
N ARG A 49 20.56 22.03 2.12
CA ARG A 49 21.48 22.98 2.78
C ARG A 49 22.58 23.44 1.85
N ASP A 50 23.17 22.53 1.05
CA ASP A 50 24.17 22.88 0.05
C ASP A 50 23.61 23.85 -1.00
N ARG A 51 22.36 23.63 -1.45
CA ARG A 51 21.70 24.49 -2.44
C ARG A 51 21.34 25.87 -1.90
N LEU A 52 20.88 25.95 -0.65
CA LEU A 52 20.51 27.22 -0.03
C LEU A 52 21.72 28.09 0.35
N GLY A 53 22.90 27.48 0.49
CA GLY A 53 24.13 28.17 0.90
C GLY A 53 24.03 28.82 2.28
N LYS A 54 23.03 28.44 3.09
CA LYS A 54 22.73 29.01 4.40
C LYS A 54 22.43 27.88 5.40
N PRO A 55 22.76 28.04 6.70
CA PRO A 55 22.48 27.03 7.71
C PRO A 55 20.98 26.67 7.78
N LEU A 56 20.68 25.38 7.95
CA LEU A 56 19.33 24.90 8.26
C LEU A 56 19.22 24.71 9.76
N ILE A 57 18.33 25.46 10.42
CA ILE A 57 18.13 25.37 11.87
C ILE A 57 17.12 24.25 12.15
N VAL A 58 17.61 23.06 12.48
CA VAL A 58 16.77 21.88 12.76
C VAL A 58 16.14 22.00 14.16
N ARG A 59 14.83 22.23 14.21
CA ARG A 59 14.04 22.24 15.44
C ARG A 59 13.72 20.82 15.90
N SER A 60 13.44 19.93 14.97
CA SER A 60 13.12 18.54 15.27
C SER A 60 13.44 17.69 14.04
N ALA A 61 13.88 16.46 14.26
CA ALA A 61 14.12 15.49 13.21
C ALA A 61 13.53 14.15 13.65
N TYR A 62 14.35 13.19 14.07
CA TYR A 62 13.81 11.95 14.60
C TYR A 62 13.10 12.17 15.94
N ARG A 63 11.95 11.50 16.15
CA ARG A 63 11.27 11.42 17.45
C ARG A 63 11.07 9.97 17.83
N SER A 64 11.56 9.57 18.99
CA SER A 64 11.28 8.23 19.52
C SER A 64 9.79 8.05 19.79
N PRO A 65 9.23 6.83 19.73
CA PRO A 65 7.82 6.59 20.01
C PRO A 65 7.38 7.12 21.39
N ALA A 66 8.25 6.98 22.41
CA ALA A 66 8.00 7.49 23.75
C ALA A 66 7.91 9.03 23.77
N HIS A 67 8.88 9.72 23.15
CA HIS A 67 8.87 11.17 23.07
C HIS A 67 7.70 11.69 22.22
N ASN A 68 7.38 11.03 21.10
CA ASN A 68 6.25 11.38 20.24
C ASN A 68 4.91 11.32 21.01
N ARG A 69 4.67 10.26 21.81
CA ARG A 69 3.48 10.18 22.68
C ARG A 69 3.46 11.29 23.73
N ALA A 70 4.59 11.57 24.38
CA ALA A 70 4.69 12.58 25.43
C ALA A 70 4.34 14.00 24.94
N VAL A 71 4.63 14.31 23.67
CA VAL A 71 4.31 15.60 23.05
C VAL A 71 2.99 15.60 22.26
N GLY A 72 2.17 14.54 22.40
CA GLY A 72 0.88 14.44 21.69
C GLY A 72 0.99 14.26 20.18
N GLY A 73 2.11 13.71 19.68
CA GLY A 73 2.32 13.49 18.24
C GLY A 73 1.45 12.37 17.65
N ALA A 74 1.22 12.43 16.34
CA ALA A 74 0.38 11.47 15.61
C ALA A 74 0.92 10.02 15.72
N PRO A 75 0.03 9.00 15.76
CA PRO A 75 0.44 7.58 15.89
C PRO A 75 1.33 7.06 14.75
N ARG A 76 1.22 7.62 13.55
CA ARG A 76 2.06 7.29 12.37
C ARG A 76 2.90 8.49 11.92
N SER A 77 3.48 9.20 12.88
CA SER A 77 4.31 10.40 12.61
C SER A 77 5.58 10.03 11.83
N LYS A 78 5.83 10.70 10.70
CA LYS A 78 7.05 10.53 9.88
C LYS A 78 8.34 10.91 10.64
N HIS A 79 8.24 11.65 11.74
CA HIS A 79 9.39 11.85 12.65
C HIS A 79 9.85 10.54 13.31
N MET A 80 8.95 9.57 13.52
CA MET A 80 9.33 8.25 14.06
C MET A 80 10.00 7.36 13.01
N ASP A 81 9.90 7.72 11.73
CA ASP A 81 10.57 7.04 10.63
C ASP A 81 11.89 7.72 10.23
N GLY A 82 12.19 8.88 10.84
CA GLY A 82 13.42 9.64 10.54
C GLY A 82 13.38 10.35 9.19
N THR A 83 12.19 10.55 8.62
CA THR A 83 11.99 11.15 7.29
C THR A 83 11.44 12.57 7.35
N ALA A 84 11.11 13.09 8.54
CA ALA A 84 10.60 14.44 8.74
C ALA A 84 11.61 15.33 9.47
N PHE A 85 11.72 16.59 9.02
CA PHE A 85 12.59 17.60 9.60
C PHE A 85 11.84 18.92 9.77
N ASP A 86 11.72 19.39 11.02
CA ASP A 86 11.17 20.71 11.33
C ASP A 86 12.30 21.73 11.22
N ILE A 87 12.24 22.60 10.21
CA ILE A 87 13.27 23.61 9.95
C ILE A 87 12.74 24.99 10.32
N ALA A 88 13.51 25.75 11.11
CA ALA A 88 13.13 27.13 11.43
C ALA A 88 13.37 28.04 10.22
N MET A 89 12.37 28.86 9.89
CA MET A 89 12.42 29.80 8.77
C MET A 89 13.05 31.16 9.11
N ALA A 90 13.60 31.32 10.32
CA ALA A 90 14.10 32.61 10.82
C ALA A 90 15.21 33.24 9.95
N ASN A 91 15.94 32.44 9.17
CA ASN A 91 17.05 32.88 8.32
C ASN A 91 16.85 32.59 6.81
N HIS A 92 15.64 32.21 6.41
CA HIS A 92 15.34 31.83 5.03
C HIS A 92 14.15 32.62 4.49
N ASP A 93 14.23 32.97 3.21
CA ASP A 93 13.04 33.40 2.47
C ASP A 93 12.15 32.18 2.18
N PRO A 94 10.86 32.19 2.55
CA PRO A 94 9.99 31.04 2.37
C PRO A 94 9.81 30.57 0.92
N VAL A 95 9.86 31.49 -0.06
CA VAL A 95 9.66 31.16 -1.47
C VAL A 95 10.91 30.49 -2.04
N ALA A 96 12.09 31.06 -1.78
CA ALA A 96 13.36 30.48 -2.19
C ALA A 96 13.63 29.12 -1.51
N PHE A 97 13.28 29.01 -0.22
CA PHE A 97 13.41 27.77 0.54
C PHE A 97 12.57 26.64 -0.06
N GLU A 98 11.30 26.90 -0.35
CA GLU A 98 10.43 25.91 -0.97
C GLU A 98 10.94 25.48 -2.35
N ALA A 99 11.34 26.44 -3.19
CA ALA A 99 11.87 26.13 -4.52
C ALA A 99 13.13 25.25 -4.43
N ALA A 100 14.02 25.52 -3.47
CA ALA A 100 15.19 24.70 -3.23
C ALA A 100 14.83 23.31 -2.69
N ALA A 101 13.88 23.21 -1.74
CA ALA A 101 13.41 21.95 -1.17
C ALA A 101 12.80 21.04 -2.24
N ARG A 102 11.95 21.59 -3.11
CA ARG A 102 11.39 20.86 -4.26
C ARG A 102 12.48 20.36 -5.21
N ALA A 103 13.46 21.21 -5.51
CA ALA A 103 14.54 20.88 -6.45
C ALA A 103 15.46 19.74 -5.96
N VAL A 104 15.47 19.45 -4.66
CA VAL A 104 16.29 18.37 -4.08
C VAL A 104 15.45 17.15 -3.66
N GLY A 105 14.19 17.07 -4.08
CA GLY A 105 13.36 15.89 -3.88
C GLY A 105 12.56 15.87 -2.58
N PHE A 106 12.43 16.98 -1.85
CA PHE A 106 11.32 17.16 -0.89
C PHE A 106 10.04 17.45 -1.68
N LEU A 107 9.60 16.46 -2.45
CA LEU A 107 8.42 16.55 -3.29
C LEU A 107 7.24 16.03 -2.49
N LEU A 108 6.53 16.97 -1.86
CA LEU A 108 5.20 16.71 -1.29
C LEU A 108 4.24 16.13 -2.33
N ALA A 109 4.45 16.33 -3.62
CA ALA A 109 3.53 15.87 -4.67
C ALA A 109 3.65 14.37 -4.98
N GLU A 110 4.87 13.82 -5.05
CA GLU A 110 5.10 12.40 -5.37
C GLU A 110 4.71 11.51 -4.19
N GLU A 111 5.14 11.87 -2.98
CA GLU A 111 4.74 11.20 -1.75
C GLU A 111 3.21 11.24 -1.56
N VAL A 112 2.57 12.39 -1.82
CA VAL A 112 1.10 12.49 -1.74
C VAL A 112 0.42 11.66 -2.81
N ALA A 113 1.00 11.54 -4.00
CA ALA A 113 0.45 10.67 -5.05
C ALA A 113 0.54 9.19 -4.67
N ILE A 114 1.66 8.75 -4.08
CA ILE A 114 1.83 7.39 -3.56
C ILE A 114 0.82 7.13 -2.44
N GLU A 115 0.73 8.01 -1.46
CA GLU A 115 -0.19 7.87 -0.32
C GLU A 115 -1.67 7.87 -0.79
N PHE A 116 -2.02 8.65 -1.82
CA PHE A 116 -3.35 8.55 -2.43
C PHE A 116 -3.57 7.21 -3.11
N ALA A 117 -2.60 6.70 -3.87
CA ALA A 117 -2.71 5.40 -4.53
C ALA A 117 -2.86 4.25 -3.51
N GLU A 118 -2.11 4.28 -2.42
CA GLU A 118 -2.21 3.30 -1.34
C GLU A 118 -3.58 3.34 -0.65
N GLN A 119 -4.07 4.54 -0.31
CA GLN A 119 -5.40 4.70 0.29
C GLN A 119 -6.54 4.30 -0.66
N GLU A 120 -6.37 4.58 -1.96
CA GLU A 120 -7.32 4.16 -3.00
C GLU A 120 -7.37 2.66 -3.15
N GLY A 121 -6.22 1.99 -3.25
CA GLY A 121 -6.14 0.52 -3.31
C GLY A 121 -6.86 -0.13 -2.13
N ALA A 122 -6.58 0.33 -0.90
CA ALA A 122 -7.25 -0.15 0.30
C ALA A 122 -8.78 0.08 0.25
N ALA A 123 -9.22 1.24 -0.26
CA ALA A 123 -10.63 1.55 -0.37
C ALA A 123 -11.35 0.72 -1.46
N PHE A 124 -10.71 0.43 -2.59
CA PHE A 124 -11.28 -0.42 -3.63
C PHE A 124 -11.38 -1.89 -3.23
N ALA A 125 -10.52 -2.36 -2.32
CA ALA A 125 -10.64 -3.70 -1.73
C ALA A 125 -11.69 -3.76 -0.61
N HIS A 126 -11.59 -2.87 0.40
CA HIS A 126 -12.30 -3.00 1.68
C HIS A 126 -13.21 -1.82 2.08
N GLY A 127 -13.28 -0.77 1.28
CA GLY A 127 -14.00 0.44 1.65
C GLY A 127 -15.48 0.18 1.96
N ASP A 128 -16.02 0.87 2.97
CA ASP A 128 -17.40 0.66 3.46
C ASP A 128 -18.45 1.52 2.73
N GLY A 129 -18.03 2.41 1.83
CA GLY A 129 -18.92 3.35 1.14
C GLY A 129 -19.23 4.66 1.89
N ILE A 130 -18.70 4.86 3.11
CA ILE A 130 -18.91 6.07 3.91
C ILE A 130 -17.69 7.00 3.76
N ASN A 131 -17.85 8.08 2.98
CA ASN A 131 -16.78 9.03 2.63
C ASN A 131 -15.55 8.39 1.94
N LYS A 132 -15.70 7.18 1.41
CA LYS A 132 -14.71 6.45 0.62
C LYS A 132 -15.43 5.48 -0.33
N PRO A 133 -14.78 5.00 -1.41
CA PRO A 133 -15.33 3.95 -2.26
C PRO A 133 -15.86 2.74 -1.48
N ARG A 134 -16.84 2.03 -2.03
CA ARG A 134 -17.24 0.73 -1.48
C ARG A 134 -16.41 -0.35 -2.15
N GLY A 135 -15.60 -1.06 -1.38
CA GLY A 135 -14.67 -2.05 -1.91
C GLY A 135 -15.34 -3.36 -2.28
N ILE A 136 -14.71 -4.14 -3.15
CA ILE A 136 -15.26 -5.41 -3.67
C ILE A 136 -15.54 -6.44 -2.55
N LEU A 137 -14.82 -6.38 -1.43
CA LEU A 137 -14.98 -7.32 -0.31
C LEU A 137 -16.00 -6.84 0.75
N ALA A 138 -16.49 -5.61 0.64
CA ALA A 138 -17.45 -5.01 1.57
C ALA A 138 -18.92 -5.16 1.12
N TYR A 139 -19.17 -5.86 0.01
CA TYR A 139 -20.51 -6.21 -0.43
C TYR A 139 -21.01 -7.49 0.23
N ASP A 140 -22.33 -7.58 0.40
CA ASP A 140 -22.94 -8.81 0.88
C ASP A 140 -22.62 -9.95 -0.09
N THR A 141 -22.24 -11.09 0.46
CA THR A 141 -21.90 -12.28 -0.34
C THR A 141 -22.91 -13.38 -0.15
N VAL A 142 -23.04 -14.23 -1.17
CA VAL A 142 -23.93 -15.40 -1.15
C VAL A 142 -23.30 -16.54 -1.93
N ALA A 143 -23.59 -17.78 -1.56
CA ALA A 143 -23.15 -18.94 -2.34
C ALA A 143 -23.65 -18.78 -3.79
N ASN A 144 -22.80 -19.11 -4.78
CA ASN A 144 -23.09 -18.79 -6.18
C ASN A 144 -24.40 -19.40 -6.68
N ALA A 145 -24.81 -20.57 -6.18
CA ALA A 145 -26.08 -21.21 -6.53
C ALA A 145 -27.32 -20.39 -6.11
N SER A 146 -27.19 -19.54 -5.09
CA SER A 146 -28.24 -18.67 -4.57
C SER A 146 -27.98 -17.20 -4.91
N HIS A 147 -27.33 -16.95 -6.06
CA HIS A 147 -26.99 -15.60 -6.48
C HIS A 147 -28.23 -14.72 -6.60
N ALA A 148 -28.12 -13.50 -6.10
CA ALA A 148 -29.14 -12.46 -6.20
C ALA A 148 -28.47 -11.12 -6.51
N TRP A 149 -29.16 -10.26 -7.25
CA TRP A 149 -28.66 -8.92 -7.54
C TRP A 149 -28.38 -8.15 -6.24
N GLY A 150 -27.30 -7.37 -6.22
CA GLY A 150 -26.81 -6.67 -5.03
C GLY A 150 -25.91 -7.51 -4.12
N LYS A 151 -25.73 -8.81 -4.41
CA LYS A 151 -24.81 -9.70 -3.69
C LYS A 151 -23.76 -10.30 -4.61
N ILE A 152 -22.55 -10.45 -4.11
CA ILE A 152 -21.45 -11.10 -4.85
C ILE A 152 -21.51 -12.61 -4.59
N GLY A 153 -21.45 -13.39 -5.67
CA GLY A 153 -21.44 -14.85 -5.58
C GLY A 153 -20.08 -15.37 -5.12
N PHE A 154 -20.05 -16.37 -4.25
CA PHE A 154 -18.82 -17.07 -3.88
C PHE A 154 -18.87 -18.58 -4.12
N VAL A 155 -17.69 -19.17 -4.24
CA VAL A 155 -17.43 -20.62 -4.22
C VAL A 155 -16.58 -20.92 -2.98
N ALA A 156 -16.88 -22.01 -2.28
CA ALA A 156 -16.10 -22.44 -1.12
C ALA A 156 -14.82 -23.17 -1.55
N SER A 157 -13.74 -23.01 -0.78
CA SER A 157 -12.48 -23.73 -1.01
C SER A 157 -12.56 -25.22 -0.69
N GLY A 158 -13.61 -25.66 0.02
CA GLY A 158 -13.80 -27.04 0.48
C GLY A 158 -13.07 -27.36 1.80
N LYS A 159 -12.39 -26.38 2.43
CA LYS A 159 -11.73 -26.54 3.72
C LYS A 159 -11.90 -25.30 4.59
N ALA A 160 -12.21 -25.50 5.87
CA ALA A 160 -12.56 -24.43 6.82
C ALA A 160 -11.49 -23.34 7.00
N ASP A 161 -10.20 -23.67 6.83
CA ASP A 161 -9.06 -22.81 7.14
C ASP A 161 -8.02 -22.72 6.01
N GLY A 162 -8.32 -23.27 4.82
CA GLY A 162 -7.42 -23.18 3.67
C GLY A 162 -7.94 -23.89 2.43
N PHE A 163 -7.05 -24.58 1.72
CA PHE A 163 -7.36 -25.40 0.56
C PHE A 163 -7.37 -26.88 0.93
N VAL A 164 -8.19 -27.66 0.22
CA VAL A 164 -8.26 -29.11 0.39
C VAL A 164 -6.90 -29.74 0.13
N ALA A 165 -6.50 -30.72 0.95
CA ALA A 165 -5.27 -31.47 0.72
C ALA A 165 -5.42 -32.39 -0.50
N ALA A 166 -4.35 -32.54 -1.29
CA ALA A 166 -4.38 -33.45 -2.42
C ALA A 166 -4.58 -34.90 -1.95
N THR A 167 -5.57 -35.58 -2.51
CA THR A 167 -5.87 -37.00 -2.33
C THR A 167 -6.18 -37.64 -3.68
N ALA A 168 -6.45 -38.94 -3.74
CA ALA A 168 -6.85 -39.61 -4.98
C ALA A 168 -8.15 -39.06 -5.61
N SER A 169 -8.99 -38.36 -4.82
CA SER A 169 -10.31 -37.88 -5.25
C SER A 169 -10.53 -36.38 -5.04
N ALA A 170 -9.51 -35.64 -4.60
CA ALA A 170 -9.62 -34.21 -4.35
C ALA A 170 -8.29 -33.50 -4.58
N ASN A 171 -8.33 -32.32 -5.19
CA ASN A 171 -7.16 -31.48 -5.43
C ASN A 171 -7.41 -30.05 -4.91
N PRO A 172 -6.42 -29.38 -4.29
CA PRO A 172 -6.54 -27.96 -3.91
C PRO A 172 -6.89 -27.04 -5.09
N ALA A 173 -6.54 -27.42 -6.32
CA ALA A 173 -6.85 -26.66 -7.53
C ALA A 173 -8.33 -26.70 -7.94
N ASP A 174 -9.11 -27.68 -7.46
CA ASP A 174 -10.51 -27.89 -7.88
C ASP A 174 -11.35 -26.65 -7.59
N CYS A 175 -11.18 -26.02 -6.43
CA CYS A 175 -11.93 -24.82 -6.07
C CYS A 175 -11.65 -23.61 -6.98
N LEU A 176 -10.47 -23.53 -7.60
CA LEU A 176 -10.16 -22.49 -8.59
C LEU A 176 -10.82 -22.80 -9.94
N ILE A 177 -10.87 -24.08 -10.32
CA ILE A 177 -11.61 -24.52 -11.50
C ILE A 177 -13.11 -24.24 -11.32
N ASP A 178 -13.65 -24.56 -10.15
CA ASP A 178 -15.04 -24.28 -9.81
C ASP A 178 -15.34 -22.78 -9.82
N LEU A 179 -14.44 -21.95 -9.29
CA LEU A 179 -14.58 -20.49 -9.35
C LEU A 179 -14.59 -19.96 -10.79
N TYR A 180 -13.74 -20.53 -11.65
CA TYR A 180 -13.71 -20.19 -13.08
C TYR A 180 -15.05 -20.50 -13.75
N TYR A 181 -15.60 -21.69 -13.49
CA TYR A 181 -16.86 -22.12 -14.09
C TYR A 181 -18.10 -21.49 -13.41
N ALA A 182 -17.97 -21.00 -12.19
CA ALA A 182 -19.02 -20.24 -11.48
C ALA A 182 -19.28 -18.86 -12.11
N LEU A 183 -18.28 -18.25 -12.76
CA LEU A 183 -18.47 -17.03 -13.53
C LEU A 183 -19.21 -17.34 -14.84
N LYS A 184 -20.21 -16.52 -15.20
CA LYS A 184 -20.95 -16.69 -16.47
C LYS A 184 -20.00 -16.57 -17.66
N SER A 185 -20.19 -17.41 -18.68
CA SER A 185 -19.31 -17.49 -19.86
C SER A 185 -19.07 -16.14 -20.53
N GLY A 186 -20.09 -15.27 -20.62
CA GLY A 186 -19.99 -13.94 -21.22
C GLY A 186 -19.01 -12.98 -20.53
N TYR A 187 -18.61 -13.24 -19.29
CA TYR A 187 -17.61 -12.45 -18.56
C TYR A 187 -16.23 -13.10 -18.54
N ARG A 188 -16.11 -14.39 -18.90
CA ARG A 188 -14.83 -15.11 -18.82
C ARG A 188 -13.78 -14.58 -19.79
N ASN A 189 -14.18 -13.96 -20.91
CA ASN A 189 -13.22 -13.48 -21.91
C ASN A 189 -12.28 -12.42 -21.33
N GLY A 190 -12.83 -11.40 -20.65
CA GLY A 190 -12.08 -10.31 -19.99
C GLY A 190 -11.76 -10.56 -18.52
N ALA A 191 -11.97 -11.78 -18.01
CA ALA A 191 -11.77 -12.07 -16.61
C ALA A 191 -10.28 -12.21 -16.23
N SER A 192 -9.95 -11.77 -15.03
CA SER A 192 -8.64 -11.94 -14.41
C SER A 192 -8.78 -12.41 -12.96
N TRP A 193 -7.69 -12.94 -12.41
CA TRP A 193 -7.58 -13.27 -11.00
C TRP A 193 -7.01 -12.08 -10.23
N LEU A 194 -7.50 -11.87 -9.01
CA LEU A 194 -6.98 -10.89 -8.06
C LEU A 194 -6.77 -11.58 -6.70
N MET A 195 -5.57 -11.50 -6.17
CA MET A 195 -5.19 -12.08 -4.87
C MET A 195 -3.94 -11.39 -4.31
N SER A 196 -3.55 -11.67 -3.07
CA SER A 196 -2.26 -11.18 -2.54
C SER A 196 -1.09 -12.09 -2.92
N ASP A 197 0.14 -11.57 -2.86
CA ASP A 197 1.36 -12.37 -3.12
C ASP A 197 1.47 -13.59 -2.20
N ALA A 198 1.01 -13.46 -0.95
CA ALA A 198 0.97 -14.57 0.01
C ALA A 198 0.03 -15.70 -0.45
N THR A 199 -1.15 -15.34 -0.96
CA THR A 199 -2.10 -16.29 -1.55
C THR A 199 -1.53 -16.90 -2.83
N MET A 200 -0.91 -16.10 -3.69
CA MET A 200 -0.29 -16.58 -4.93
C MET A 200 0.85 -17.58 -4.66
N ASN A 201 1.67 -17.34 -3.64
CA ASN A 201 2.71 -18.28 -3.20
C ASN A 201 2.12 -19.65 -2.81
N THR A 202 0.94 -19.64 -2.17
CA THR A 202 0.24 -20.87 -1.77
C THR A 202 -0.31 -21.61 -2.98
N VAL A 203 -1.01 -20.89 -3.87
CA VAL A 203 -1.61 -21.46 -5.10
C VAL A 203 -0.53 -22.03 -6.04
N ARG A 204 0.60 -21.34 -6.19
CA ARG A 204 1.73 -21.84 -7.00
C ARG A 204 2.33 -23.14 -6.49
N LYS A 205 2.16 -23.46 -5.21
CA LYS A 205 2.71 -24.67 -4.60
C LYS A 205 1.80 -25.87 -4.72
N PHE A 206 0.66 -25.77 -5.41
CA PHE A 206 -0.19 -26.93 -5.66
C PHE A 206 0.53 -27.92 -6.56
N LYS A 207 0.42 -29.20 -6.19
CA LYS A 207 1.11 -30.31 -6.84
C LYS A 207 0.12 -31.36 -7.30
N ASP A 208 0.50 -32.09 -8.34
CA ASP A 208 -0.16 -33.33 -8.74
C ASP A 208 0.25 -34.51 -7.85
N ALA A 209 -0.28 -35.70 -8.14
CA ALA A 209 0.01 -36.91 -7.38
C ALA A 209 1.48 -37.35 -7.50
N GLU A 210 2.12 -36.98 -8.60
CA GLU A 210 3.54 -37.23 -8.90
C GLU A 210 4.47 -36.19 -8.25
N GLY A 211 3.92 -35.19 -7.58
CA GLY A 211 4.65 -34.17 -6.82
C GLY A 211 5.19 -33.02 -7.67
N ALA A 212 4.82 -32.95 -8.95
CA ALA A 212 5.12 -31.85 -9.86
C ALA A 212 4.13 -30.70 -9.65
N TYR A 213 4.57 -29.47 -9.92
CA TYR A 213 3.71 -28.30 -9.76
C TYR A 213 2.64 -28.25 -10.86
N VAL A 214 1.39 -28.03 -10.45
CA VAL A 214 0.24 -27.95 -11.38
C VAL A 214 0.35 -26.74 -12.31
N TRP A 215 0.95 -25.65 -11.84
CA TRP A 215 1.22 -24.47 -12.67
C TRP A 215 2.71 -24.29 -12.90
N ALA A 216 3.08 -24.27 -14.19
CA ALA A 216 4.44 -24.00 -14.62
C ALA A 216 4.82 -22.53 -14.40
N PRO A 217 6.11 -22.23 -14.14
CA PRO A 217 6.60 -20.86 -14.18
C PRO A 217 6.47 -20.29 -15.60
N PRO A 218 6.25 -18.97 -15.76
CA PRO A 218 6.30 -18.33 -17.07
C PRO A 218 7.69 -18.58 -17.70
N SER A 219 7.70 -19.12 -18.92
CA SER A 219 8.92 -19.58 -19.62
C SER A 219 9.61 -18.49 -20.44
N GLY A 220 9.15 -17.23 -20.35
CA GLY A 220 9.69 -16.07 -21.06
C GLY A 220 9.75 -14.80 -20.19
N PRO A 221 10.49 -13.77 -20.62
CA PRO A 221 10.61 -12.52 -19.87
C PRO A 221 9.27 -11.78 -19.76
N ALA A 222 8.96 -11.30 -18.56
CA ALA A 222 7.89 -10.34 -18.25
C ALA A 222 6.44 -10.71 -18.67
N GLN A 223 6.12 -12.00 -18.79
CA GLN A 223 4.72 -12.42 -18.99
C GLN A 223 3.93 -12.39 -17.68
N VAL A 224 2.73 -11.81 -17.73
CA VAL A 224 1.76 -11.87 -16.62
C VAL A 224 1.48 -13.32 -16.30
N ALA A 225 1.62 -13.71 -15.04
CA ALA A 225 1.36 -15.07 -14.61
C ALA A 225 -0.09 -15.45 -14.93
N THR A 226 -0.31 -16.66 -15.45
CA THR A 226 -1.66 -17.13 -15.79
C THR A 226 -2.05 -18.33 -14.96
N ILE A 227 -3.30 -18.35 -14.50
CA ILE A 227 -3.98 -19.52 -13.95
C ILE A 227 -5.16 -19.82 -14.88
N LEU A 228 -5.25 -21.06 -15.37
CA LEU A 228 -6.28 -21.50 -16.32
C LEU A 228 -6.39 -20.59 -17.57
N GLY A 229 -5.23 -20.12 -18.06
CA GLY A 229 -5.15 -19.22 -19.22
C GLY A 229 -5.67 -17.81 -18.97
N LYS A 230 -5.91 -17.42 -17.71
CA LYS A 230 -6.34 -16.06 -17.32
C LYS A 230 -5.26 -15.34 -16.51
N PRO A 231 -5.05 -14.04 -16.75
CA PRO A 231 -4.00 -13.27 -16.08
C PRO A 231 -4.28 -13.15 -14.57
N VAL A 232 -3.22 -13.12 -13.78
CA VAL A 232 -3.24 -12.93 -12.33
C VAL A 232 -2.64 -11.57 -11.99
N HIS A 233 -3.41 -10.75 -11.28
CA HIS A 233 -2.96 -9.49 -10.70
C HIS A 233 -2.82 -9.67 -9.19
N THR A 234 -1.75 -9.13 -8.62
CA THR A 234 -1.51 -9.15 -7.18
C THR A 234 -1.79 -7.79 -6.57
N ASP A 235 -2.48 -7.80 -5.43
CA ASP A 235 -2.80 -6.61 -4.64
C ASP A 235 -2.64 -6.94 -3.15
N ASP A 236 -1.80 -6.16 -2.48
CA ASP A 236 -1.48 -6.34 -1.05
C ASP A 236 -2.68 -6.12 -0.14
N ASN A 237 -3.73 -5.44 -0.63
CA ASN A 237 -4.96 -5.25 0.11
C ASN A 237 -5.83 -6.51 0.09
N MET A 238 -5.61 -7.50 -0.77
CA MET A 238 -6.39 -8.74 -0.72
C MET A 238 -6.04 -9.57 0.53
N PRO A 239 -7.02 -10.15 1.23
CA PRO A 239 -6.75 -10.91 2.45
C PRO A 239 -5.93 -12.17 2.14
N ALA A 240 -5.09 -12.56 3.10
CA ALA A 240 -4.42 -13.86 3.06
C ALA A 240 -5.42 -15.01 3.29
N VAL A 241 -4.98 -16.23 3.00
CA VAL A 241 -5.75 -17.46 3.25
C VAL A 241 -5.95 -17.62 4.76
N ALA A 242 -7.19 -17.53 5.21
CA ALA A 242 -7.60 -17.72 6.60
C ALA A 242 -9.08 -18.11 6.65
N ALA A 243 -9.54 -18.69 7.76
CA ALA A 243 -10.93 -19.13 7.91
C ALA A 243 -11.94 -18.00 7.62
N ASN A 244 -12.95 -18.29 6.81
CA ASN A 244 -13.98 -17.36 6.32
C ASN A 244 -13.48 -16.16 5.51
N ALA A 245 -12.18 -16.07 5.18
CA ALA A 245 -11.66 -15.00 4.35
C ALA A 245 -12.02 -15.20 2.87
N PHE A 246 -11.91 -14.12 2.10
CA PHE A 246 -12.08 -14.12 0.64
C PHE A 246 -10.75 -13.80 -0.08
N PRO A 247 -9.76 -14.71 -0.07
CA PRO A 247 -8.40 -14.41 -0.51
C PRO A 247 -8.24 -14.29 -2.04
N VAL A 248 -9.22 -14.76 -2.81
CA VAL A 248 -9.17 -14.74 -4.28
C VAL A 248 -10.47 -14.16 -4.82
N ALA A 249 -10.35 -13.25 -5.77
CA ALA A 249 -11.44 -12.74 -6.58
C ALA A 249 -11.19 -13.08 -8.06
N PHE A 250 -12.24 -13.44 -8.79
CA PHE A 250 -12.18 -13.77 -10.21
C PHE A 250 -13.35 -13.14 -10.95
N GLY A 251 -13.05 -12.37 -12.00
CA GLY A 251 -14.08 -11.63 -12.71
C GLY A 251 -13.55 -10.70 -13.78
N ASP A 252 -14.46 -10.20 -14.60
CA ASP A 252 -14.21 -9.08 -15.49
C ASP A 252 -14.36 -7.78 -14.67
N PHE A 253 -13.25 -7.31 -14.09
CA PHE A 253 -13.26 -6.13 -13.22
C PHE A 253 -13.68 -4.85 -13.95
N GLY A 254 -13.39 -4.74 -15.26
CA GLY A 254 -13.80 -3.60 -16.07
C GLY A 254 -15.32 -3.49 -16.24
N ARG A 255 -16.03 -4.63 -16.17
CA ARG A 255 -17.50 -4.66 -16.13
C ARG A 255 -18.07 -4.70 -14.72
N ALA A 256 -17.34 -5.29 -13.77
CA ALA A 256 -17.83 -5.48 -12.41
C ALA A 256 -17.74 -4.20 -11.57
N TYR A 257 -16.64 -3.44 -11.67
CA TYR A 257 -16.33 -2.33 -10.78
C TYR A 257 -16.08 -1.04 -11.57
N LEU A 258 -16.75 0.04 -11.17
CA LEU A 258 -16.58 1.35 -11.79
C LEU A 258 -15.82 2.26 -10.84
N ILE A 259 -14.67 2.77 -11.28
CA ILE A 259 -13.91 3.82 -10.60
C ILE A 259 -14.26 5.15 -11.26
N VAL A 260 -14.63 6.14 -10.45
CA VAL A 260 -14.95 7.50 -10.91
C VAL A 260 -13.95 8.47 -10.29
N ASP A 261 -13.09 9.07 -11.10
CA ASP A 261 -12.29 10.22 -10.70
C ASP A 261 -13.02 11.51 -11.10
N ARG A 262 -13.45 12.30 -10.11
CA ARG A 262 -14.24 13.51 -10.34
C ARG A 262 -13.36 14.74 -10.51
N ILE A 263 -12.26 14.80 -9.75
CA ILE A 263 -11.35 15.92 -9.69
C ILE A 263 -9.98 15.30 -9.41
N GLY A 264 -9.09 15.37 -10.39
CA GLY A 264 -7.70 14.94 -10.23
C GLY A 264 -7.00 15.70 -9.08
N ILE A 265 -5.72 15.42 -8.89
CA ILE A 265 -4.99 15.94 -7.74
C ILE A 265 -4.91 17.48 -7.79
N ARG A 266 -5.46 18.14 -6.77
CA ARG A 266 -5.38 19.59 -6.56
C ARG A 266 -4.51 19.88 -5.36
N VAL A 267 -3.51 20.74 -5.52
CA VAL A 267 -2.66 21.22 -4.45
C VAL A 267 -2.97 22.69 -4.18
N LEU A 268 -3.37 23.02 -2.95
CA LEU A 268 -3.48 24.39 -2.46
C LEU A 268 -2.31 24.68 -1.53
N ARG A 269 -1.61 25.78 -1.81
CA ARG A 269 -0.58 26.34 -0.94
C ARG A 269 -1.21 27.44 -0.08
N ASP A 270 -1.18 27.27 1.24
CA ASP A 270 -1.72 28.23 2.20
C ASP A 270 -0.62 28.75 3.14
N PRO A 271 -0.04 29.92 2.82
CA PRO A 271 0.94 30.60 3.68
C PRO A 271 0.30 31.47 4.78
N TYR A 272 -1.03 31.51 4.88
CA TYR A 272 -1.74 32.50 5.70
C TYR A 272 -2.28 31.92 7.01
N THR A 273 -2.81 30.70 6.99
CA THR A 273 -3.54 30.13 8.14
C THR A 273 -2.65 29.85 9.36
N ALA A 274 -1.40 29.39 9.17
CA ALA A 274 -0.54 28.95 10.27
C ALA A 274 0.89 29.50 10.16
N LYS A 275 1.06 30.81 10.30
CA LYS A 275 2.39 31.45 10.29
C LYS A 275 3.28 30.89 11.40
N PRO A 276 4.58 30.60 11.16
CA PRO A 276 5.39 30.86 9.96
C PRO A 276 5.38 29.72 8.91
N ASN A 277 4.46 28.76 9.02
CA ASN A 277 4.43 27.57 8.16
C ASN A 277 3.65 27.84 6.87
N VAL A 278 4.04 27.12 5.82
CA VAL A 278 3.27 27.02 4.57
C VAL A 278 2.58 25.67 4.58
N LEU A 279 1.24 25.67 4.64
CA LEU A 279 0.43 24.46 4.60
C LEU A 279 0.21 24.04 3.14
N PHE A 280 0.36 22.75 2.87
CA PHE A 280 -0.01 22.15 1.59
C PHE A 280 -1.25 21.31 1.78
N TYR A 281 -2.37 21.81 1.28
CA TYR A 281 -3.63 21.10 1.30
C TYR A 281 -3.88 20.46 -0.07
N THR A 282 -3.62 19.16 -0.15
CA THR A 282 -3.83 18.40 -1.37
C THR A 282 -5.14 17.62 -1.28
N THR A 283 -5.95 17.67 -2.34
CA THR A 283 -7.20 16.91 -2.43
C THR A 283 -7.26 16.15 -3.75
N LYS A 284 -7.79 14.93 -3.68
CA LYS A 284 -8.24 14.13 -4.82
C LYS A 284 -9.63 13.61 -4.49
N ARG A 285 -10.52 13.55 -5.49
CA ARG A 285 -11.88 13.02 -5.28
C ARG A 285 -12.13 11.84 -6.17
N VAL A 286 -12.17 10.67 -5.55
CA VAL A 286 -12.39 9.39 -6.17
C VAL A 286 -13.61 8.70 -5.55
N GLY A 287 -14.38 8.02 -6.38
CA GLY A 287 -15.47 7.14 -6.00
C GLY A 287 -15.29 5.78 -6.65
N GLY A 288 -15.92 4.76 -6.09
CA GLY A 288 -15.87 3.42 -6.66
C GLY A 288 -16.93 2.50 -6.08
N GLY A 289 -17.39 1.57 -6.90
CA GLY A 289 -18.34 0.54 -6.48
C GLY A 289 -18.59 -0.52 -7.55
N VAL A 290 -19.13 -1.65 -7.10
CA VAL A 290 -19.60 -2.73 -7.98
C VAL A 290 -20.88 -2.29 -8.70
N VAL A 291 -20.85 -2.33 -10.02
CA VAL A 291 -21.98 -2.02 -10.92
C VAL A 291 -22.61 -3.27 -11.52
N ASN A 292 -21.85 -4.36 -11.67
CA ASN A 292 -22.36 -5.63 -12.16
C ASN A 292 -21.95 -6.78 -11.24
N PHE A 293 -22.91 -7.24 -10.42
CA PHE A 293 -22.72 -8.30 -9.43
C PHE A 293 -22.57 -9.71 -10.03
N GLU A 294 -22.77 -9.87 -11.33
CA GLU A 294 -22.60 -11.14 -12.02
C GLU A 294 -21.20 -11.31 -12.64
N ALA A 295 -20.49 -10.20 -12.86
CA ALA A 295 -19.20 -10.15 -13.52
C ALA A 295 -18.01 -10.45 -12.58
N LEU A 296 -18.27 -10.69 -11.29
CA LEU A 296 -17.29 -10.96 -10.26
C LEU A 296 -17.75 -12.09 -9.35
N LYS A 297 -16.83 -12.99 -9.00
CA LYS A 297 -17.01 -14.06 -8.02
C LYS A 297 -15.84 -14.07 -7.05
N LEU A 298 -16.09 -14.52 -5.82
CA LEU A 298 -15.08 -14.65 -4.77
C LEU A 298 -14.85 -16.12 -4.42
N LEU A 299 -13.64 -16.46 -4.00
CA LEU A 299 -13.36 -17.71 -3.33
C LEU A 299 -13.42 -17.49 -1.83
N LYS A 300 -14.28 -18.23 -1.13
CA LYS A 300 -14.36 -18.21 0.33
C LYS A 300 -13.57 -19.38 0.89
N VAL A 301 -12.73 -19.13 1.89
CA VAL A 301 -12.10 -20.20 2.68
C VAL A 301 -13.11 -20.74 3.67
N SER A 302 -13.83 -21.79 3.26
CA SER A 302 -14.80 -22.50 4.07
C SER A 302 -15.04 -23.90 3.52
N THR A 303 -15.74 -24.72 4.30
CA THR A 303 -16.40 -25.93 3.81
C THR A 303 -17.61 -25.56 2.95
#